data_AF-A0A373BI39-F1
#
_entry.id   AF-A0A373BI39-F1
#
_cell.length_a   1.000
_cell.length_b   1.000
_cell.length_c   1.000
_cell.angle_alpha   90.00
_cell.angle_beta   90.00
_cell.angle_gamma   90.00
#
_symmetry.space_group_name_H-M   'P 1'
#
loop_
_entity.id
_entity.type
_entity.pdbx_description
1 polymer ?
#
loop_
_entity_poly.entity_id
_entity_poly.type
_entity_poly.pdbx_seq_one_letter_code
_entity_poly.pdbx_strand_id
1 'polypeptide(L)'
;MKITDYEKVQALAASNIFLLDGPNGTKTIAADALAKALIGLLSSKDFIGGVNLSELTQVNALVSGNKLLVGTTEGNKAIAAEDALFAILDSFAPVELRRVLFRGKNLGTALTAVQKAAIKDGSFKGMFLGDYWSIGGRIWRIVDMDYWYNCGDTTFTSHHLVIMPDEALYNAQMNTTNITTGGYVGSEMYKKNLANAKTIVNAAFQGSVLTHREHLCNAVANGKQSGGAWFDSSIELPSEIMMYGHIHFGNASDGNTIPNIYTTSKTQLALFMVCPRFITDRSHAQWLRDVVSSATFAIVASNGGTLCNGASNSCGVRPVFPVG
;
A
#
# COMPACT_ATOMS: atom_id res chain seq x y z
N MET A 1 -68.34 -11.29 24.56
CA MET A 1 -67.92 -10.79 23.23
C MET A 1 -66.71 -11.60 22.83
N LYS A 2 -66.75 -12.28 21.68
CA LYS A 2 -65.60 -13.07 21.22
C LYS A 2 -64.55 -12.10 20.69
N ILE A 3 -63.27 -12.48 20.74
CA ILE A 3 -62.18 -11.62 20.26
C ILE A 3 -62.33 -11.29 18.76
N THR A 4 -63.07 -12.13 18.02
CA THR A 4 -63.44 -11.97 16.61
C THR A 4 -64.45 -10.86 16.35
N ASP A 5 -65.13 -10.38 17.39
CA ASP A 5 -66.20 -9.38 17.28
C ASP A 5 -65.64 -7.95 17.40
N TYR A 6 -64.34 -7.80 17.71
CA TYR A 6 -63.67 -6.51 17.76
C TYR A 6 -63.21 -6.07 16.37
N GLU A 7 -63.29 -4.77 16.11
CA GLU A 7 -62.69 -4.16 14.93
C GLU A 7 -61.17 -4.39 14.93
N LYS A 8 -60.62 -4.76 13.77
CA LYS A 8 -59.18 -4.97 13.61
C LYS A 8 -58.47 -3.61 13.57
N VAL A 9 -57.49 -3.45 14.44
CA VAL A 9 -56.56 -2.31 14.38
C VAL A 9 -55.76 -2.39 13.08
N GLN A 10 -55.82 -1.34 12.28
CA GLN A 10 -55.10 -1.24 10.99
C GLN A 10 -53.76 -0.50 11.10
N ALA A 11 -53.58 0.32 12.15
CA ALA A 11 -52.36 1.05 12.43
C ALA A 11 -52.19 1.27 13.94
N LEU A 12 -50.95 1.23 14.43
CA LEU A 12 -50.63 1.45 15.82
C LEU A 12 -50.28 2.92 16.07
N ALA A 13 -50.88 3.51 17.10
CA ALA A 13 -50.48 4.78 17.69
C ALA A 13 -49.42 4.55 18.78
N ALA A 14 -48.53 5.54 18.98
CA ALA A 14 -47.51 5.49 20.02
C ALA A 14 -48.08 5.33 21.45
N SER A 15 -49.34 5.72 21.66
CA SER A 15 -50.08 5.56 22.92
C SER A 15 -50.71 4.17 23.11
N ASN A 16 -50.64 3.27 22.12
CA ASN A 16 -51.21 1.95 22.25
C ASN A 16 -50.40 1.10 23.25
N ILE A 17 -51.12 0.44 24.14
CA ILE A 17 -50.59 -0.46 25.15
C ILE A 17 -51.15 -1.85 24.88
N PHE A 18 -50.24 -2.83 24.88
CA PHE A 18 -50.57 -4.24 24.77
C PHE A 18 -50.55 -4.87 26.16
N LEU A 19 -51.52 -5.74 26.40
CA LEU A 19 -51.54 -6.59 27.58
C LEU A 19 -50.82 -7.89 27.25
N LEU A 20 -49.78 -8.20 28.01
CA LEU A 20 -49.04 -9.46 27.95
C LEU A 20 -49.43 -10.28 29.16
N ASP A 21 -50.12 -11.39 28.93
CA ASP A 21 -50.42 -12.35 29.99
C ASP A 21 -49.33 -13.43 30.07
N GLY A 22 -48.91 -13.79 31.28
CA GLY A 22 -47.78 -14.68 31.48
C GLY A 22 -47.65 -15.20 32.91
N PRO A 23 -46.59 -15.99 33.21
CA PRO A 23 -46.43 -16.69 34.49
C PRO A 23 -46.43 -15.79 35.73
N ASN A 24 -46.19 -14.49 35.55
CA ASN A 24 -46.15 -13.48 36.62
C ASN A 24 -47.33 -12.50 36.54
N GLY A 25 -48.46 -12.94 35.97
CA GLY A 25 -49.67 -12.16 35.76
C GLY A 25 -49.63 -11.27 34.52
N THR A 26 -50.73 -10.57 34.29
CA THR A 26 -50.89 -9.66 33.16
C THR A 26 -50.11 -8.36 33.37
N LYS A 27 -49.23 -8.04 32.43
CA LYS A 27 -48.43 -6.81 32.38
C LYS A 27 -48.75 -6.02 31.13
N THR A 28 -48.36 -4.75 31.12
CA THR A 28 -48.53 -3.86 29.97
C THR A 28 -47.18 -3.63 29.28
N ILE A 29 -47.21 -3.43 27.96
CA ILE A 29 -46.06 -2.97 27.18
C ILE A 29 -46.52 -1.97 26.12
N ALA A 30 -45.77 -0.88 25.93
CA ALA A 30 -46.03 0.06 24.85
C ALA A 30 -45.70 -0.56 23.48
N ALA A 31 -46.39 -0.10 22.43
CA ALA A 31 -46.20 -0.63 21.07
C ALA A 31 -44.74 -0.59 20.58
N ASP A 32 -44.01 0.49 20.81
CA ASP A 32 -42.62 0.65 20.39
C ASP A 32 -41.66 -0.26 21.21
N ALA A 33 -41.92 -0.40 22.51
CA ALA A 33 -41.20 -1.29 23.39
C ALA A 33 -41.45 -2.76 23.02
N LEU A 34 -42.68 -3.10 22.63
CA LEU A 34 -43.02 -4.43 22.11
C LEU A 34 -42.29 -4.71 20.79
N ALA A 35 -42.29 -3.77 19.84
CA ALA A 35 -41.55 -3.92 18.60
C ALA A 35 -40.05 -4.18 18.83
N LYS A 36 -39.41 -3.41 19.73
CA LYS A 36 -38.00 -3.60 20.12
C LYS A 36 -37.78 -4.96 20.82
N ALA A 37 -38.67 -5.33 21.75
CA ALA A 37 -38.58 -6.59 22.47
C ALA A 37 -38.73 -7.80 21.53
N LEU A 38 -39.65 -7.72 20.57
CA LEU A 38 -39.84 -8.75 19.54
C LEU A 38 -38.60 -8.88 18.65
N ILE A 39 -38.01 -7.77 18.19
CA ILE A 39 -36.74 -7.81 17.44
C ILE A 39 -35.64 -8.52 18.26
N GLY A 40 -35.58 -8.29 19.57
CA GLY A 40 -34.67 -8.98 20.48
C GLY A 40 -34.92 -10.48 20.64
N LEU A 41 -36.11 -10.97 20.26
CA LEU A 41 -36.48 -12.39 20.27
C LEU A 41 -36.29 -13.07 18.89
N LEU A 42 -36.17 -12.30 17.81
CA LEU A 42 -36.01 -12.84 16.46
C LEU A 42 -34.56 -13.29 16.22
N SER A 43 -34.38 -14.41 15.51
CA SER A 43 -33.08 -14.70 14.91
C SER A 43 -32.79 -13.72 13.77
N SER A 44 -31.51 -13.56 13.38
CA SER A 44 -31.14 -12.77 12.21
C SER A 44 -31.89 -13.20 10.94
N LYS A 45 -32.15 -14.51 10.81
CA LYS A 45 -32.91 -15.07 9.69
C LYS A 45 -34.36 -14.61 9.70
N ASP A 46 -35.00 -14.62 10.87
CA ASP A 46 -36.41 -14.23 11.00
C ASP A 46 -36.60 -12.73 10.81
N PHE A 47 -35.65 -11.92 11.32
CA PHE A 47 -35.65 -10.48 11.10
C PHE A 47 -35.57 -10.12 9.61
N ILE A 48 -34.58 -10.67 8.89
CA ILE A 48 -34.39 -10.37 7.46
C ILE A 48 -35.55 -10.92 6.63
N GLY A 49 -36.06 -12.12 6.94
CA GLY A 49 -37.22 -12.69 6.25
C GLY A 49 -38.51 -11.86 6.41
N GLY A 50 -38.62 -11.07 7.48
CA GLY A 50 -39.73 -10.15 7.71
C GLY A 50 -39.61 -8.80 7.00
N VAL A 51 -38.45 -8.45 6.43
CA VAL A 51 -38.23 -7.18 5.73
C VAL A 51 -38.52 -7.36 4.23
N ASN A 52 -39.53 -6.67 3.71
CA ASN A 52 -39.79 -6.64 2.27
C ASN A 52 -38.86 -5.62 1.58
N LEU A 53 -37.75 -6.12 0.99
CA LEU A 53 -36.76 -5.25 0.33
C LEU A 53 -37.33 -4.42 -0.82
N SER A 54 -38.44 -4.84 -1.47
CA SER A 54 -39.04 -4.07 -2.58
C SER A 54 -39.78 -2.82 -2.13
N GLU A 55 -40.11 -2.71 -0.84
CA GLU A 55 -40.78 -1.53 -0.25
C GLU A 55 -39.78 -0.49 0.27
N LEU A 56 -38.49 -0.84 0.30
CA LEU A 56 -37.44 0.08 0.73
C LEU A 56 -37.11 1.07 -0.39
N THR A 57 -37.00 2.35 -0.04
CA THR A 57 -36.50 3.37 -0.96
C THR A 57 -35.05 3.07 -1.30
N GLN A 58 -34.76 2.94 -2.60
CA GLN A 58 -33.39 2.73 -3.07
C GLN A 58 -32.51 3.96 -2.77
N VAL A 59 -31.31 3.71 -2.25
CA VAL A 59 -30.23 4.70 -2.18
C VAL A 59 -29.17 4.36 -3.22
N ASN A 60 -28.67 5.37 -3.94
CA ASN A 60 -27.65 5.20 -4.99
C ASN A 60 -26.26 5.70 -4.57
N ALA A 61 -26.15 6.22 -3.34
CA ALA A 61 -24.90 6.68 -2.77
C ALA A 61 -24.88 6.41 -1.26
N LEU A 62 -23.74 5.98 -0.75
CA LEU A 62 -23.47 5.89 0.68
C LEU A 62 -22.86 7.22 1.15
N VAL A 63 -23.28 7.69 2.32
CA VAL A 63 -22.72 8.89 2.96
C VAL A 63 -22.10 8.54 4.32
N SER A 64 -21.16 9.36 4.79
CA SER A 64 -20.56 9.15 6.12
C SER A 64 -21.63 9.10 7.20
N GLY A 65 -21.45 8.18 8.14
CA GLY A 65 -22.43 7.87 9.17
C GLY A 65 -23.46 6.82 8.77
N ASN A 66 -23.60 6.49 7.47
CA ASN A 66 -24.36 5.31 7.05
C ASN A 66 -23.71 4.03 7.59
N LYS A 67 -24.55 3.05 7.91
CA LYS A 67 -24.14 1.74 8.40
C LYS A 67 -24.71 0.66 7.50
N LEU A 68 -23.90 -0.36 7.24
CA LEU A 68 -24.36 -1.62 6.65
C LEU A 68 -24.58 -2.62 7.78
N LEU A 69 -25.72 -3.30 7.77
CA LEU A 69 -25.99 -4.40 8.69
C LEU A 69 -25.30 -5.66 8.17
N VAL A 70 -24.58 -6.34 9.06
CA VAL A 70 -23.85 -7.57 8.77
C VAL A 70 -24.34 -8.65 9.72
N GLY A 71 -24.91 -9.72 9.17
CA GLY A 71 -25.22 -10.91 9.95
C GLY A 71 -23.94 -11.69 10.26
N THR A 72 -23.66 -11.95 11.53
CA THR A 72 -22.54 -12.79 11.98
C THR A 72 -23.05 -13.98 12.78
N THR A 73 -22.19 -14.97 13.04
CA THR A 73 -22.52 -16.09 13.93
C THR A 73 -22.83 -15.65 15.36
N GLU A 74 -22.35 -14.48 15.77
CA GLU A 74 -22.62 -13.85 17.07
C GLU A 74 -23.81 -12.87 17.02
N GLY A 75 -24.62 -12.92 15.96
CA GLY A 75 -25.76 -12.03 15.73
C GLY A 75 -25.45 -10.85 14.80
N ASN A 76 -26.41 -9.95 14.65
CA ASN A 76 -26.30 -8.80 13.75
C ASN A 76 -25.32 -7.75 14.31
N LYS A 77 -24.38 -7.31 13.48
CA LYS A 77 -23.42 -6.23 13.75
C LYS A 77 -23.59 -5.14 12.68
N ALA A 78 -23.03 -3.96 12.92
CA ALA A 78 -23.01 -2.87 11.95
C ALA A 78 -21.57 -2.52 11.57
N ILE A 79 -21.33 -2.26 10.29
CA ILE A 79 -20.08 -1.68 9.79
C ILE A 79 -20.37 -0.29 9.20
N ALA A 80 -19.44 0.66 9.37
CA ALA A 80 -19.57 1.95 8.68
C ALA A 80 -19.46 1.75 7.18
N ALA A 81 -20.27 2.49 6.41
CA ALA A 81 -20.22 2.44 4.96
C ALA A 81 -18.81 2.78 4.44
N GLU A 82 -18.15 3.78 5.05
CA GLU A 82 -16.76 4.16 4.72
C GLU A 82 -15.72 3.08 5.03
N ASP A 83 -16.00 2.16 5.95
CA ASP A 83 -15.10 1.05 6.32
C ASP A 83 -15.38 -0.22 5.51
N ALA A 84 -16.59 -0.36 4.98
CA ALA A 84 -17.09 -1.61 4.42
C ALA A 84 -16.28 -2.13 3.23
N LEU A 85 -15.94 -1.25 2.29
CA LEU A 85 -15.21 -1.64 1.07
C LEU A 85 -13.90 -2.34 1.43
N PHE A 86 -13.07 -1.69 2.25
CA PHE A 86 -11.77 -2.24 2.61
C PHE A 86 -11.85 -3.36 3.63
N ALA A 87 -12.89 -3.45 4.47
CA ALA A 87 -13.09 -4.61 5.32
C ALA A 87 -13.40 -5.89 4.51
N ILE A 88 -14.22 -5.76 3.47
CA ILE A 88 -14.52 -6.85 2.53
C ILE A 88 -13.25 -7.23 1.76
N LEU A 89 -12.58 -6.25 1.15
CA LEU A 89 -11.33 -6.50 0.44
C LEU A 89 -10.28 -7.12 1.36
N ASP A 90 -10.15 -6.67 2.60
CA ASP A 90 -9.13 -7.21 3.50
C ASP A 90 -9.35 -8.68 3.87
N SER A 91 -10.60 -9.15 3.81
CA SER A 91 -10.94 -10.54 4.11
C SER A 91 -10.65 -11.48 2.95
N PHE A 92 -10.76 -11.00 1.71
CA PHE A 92 -10.82 -11.88 0.52
C PHE A 92 -9.91 -11.47 -0.64
N ALA A 93 -9.34 -10.26 -0.63
CA ALA A 93 -8.49 -9.79 -1.73
C ALA A 93 -7.15 -10.55 -1.72
N PRO A 94 -6.79 -11.18 -2.86
CA PRO A 94 -5.46 -11.73 -3.04
C PRO A 94 -4.42 -10.61 -3.18
N VAL A 95 -3.14 -10.94 -3.08
CA VAL A 95 -2.04 -9.96 -3.12
C VAL A 95 -2.06 -9.13 -4.41
N GLU A 96 -2.41 -9.74 -5.55
CA GLU A 96 -2.46 -9.06 -6.84
C GLU A 96 -3.50 -7.92 -6.84
N LEU A 97 -4.63 -8.12 -6.15
CA LEU A 97 -5.66 -7.09 -6.03
C LEU A 97 -5.23 -6.01 -5.02
N ARG A 98 -4.58 -6.40 -3.91
CA ARG A 98 -4.01 -5.44 -2.93
C ARG A 98 -2.94 -4.55 -3.55
N ARG A 99 -2.17 -5.09 -4.50
CA ARG A 99 -1.11 -4.41 -5.25
C ARG A 99 -1.62 -3.38 -6.25
N VAL A 100 -2.88 -3.45 -6.70
CA VAL A 100 -3.43 -2.52 -7.72
C VAL A 100 -4.53 -1.59 -7.20
N LEU A 101 -5.00 -1.78 -5.96
CA LEU A 101 -6.00 -0.92 -5.33
C LEU A 101 -5.33 0.08 -4.38
N PHE A 102 -5.32 1.36 -4.78
CA PHE A 102 -4.85 2.43 -3.91
C PHE A 102 -5.80 2.67 -2.74
N ARG A 103 -5.26 2.68 -1.51
CA ARG A 103 -6.00 3.03 -0.29
C ARG A 103 -5.49 4.29 0.40
N GLY A 104 -4.18 4.37 0.64
CA GLY A 104 -3.60 5.58 1.25
C GLY A 104 -3.88 5.76 2.74
N LYS A 105 -4.07 4.67 3.51
CA LYS A 105 -4.34 4.71 4.95
C LYS A 105 -3.04 4.80 5.76
N ASN A 106 -3.05 5.58 6.84
CA ASN A 106 -2.01 5.55 7.86
C ASN A 106 -2.12 4.25 8.70
N LEU A 107 -1.07 3.45 8.69
CA LEU A 107 -0.94 2.17 9.37
C LEU A 107 -0.39 2.29 10.80
N GLY A 108 -0.01 3.50 11.22
CA GLY A 108 0.49 3.82 12.54
C GLY A 108 1.87 4.45 12.53
N THR A 109 2.49 4.49 13.71
CA THR A 109 3.80 5.13 13.96
C THR A 109 4.96 4.14 14.04
N ALA A 110 4.70 2.84 13.85
CA ALA A 110 5.70 1.78 13.80
C ALA A 110 5.14 0.53 13.10
N LEU A 111 6.04 -0.32 12.59
CA LEU A 111 5.68 -1.63 12.06
C LEU A 111 5.39 -2.62 13.22
N THR A 112 4.14 -3.05 13.35
CA THR A 112 3.69 -3.91 14.46
C THR A 112 3.99 -5.39 14.21
N ALA A 113 4.01 -6.20 15.27
CA ALA A 113 4.20 -7.65 15.15
C ALA A 113 3.13 -8.34 14.29
N VAL A 114 1.87 -7.87 14.36
CA VAL A 114 0.77 -8.38 13.53
C VAL A 114 0.99 -8.06 12.05
N GLN A 115 1.42 -6.82 11.75
CA GLN A 115 1.77 -6.43 10.38
C GLN A 115 2.94 -7.27 9.86
N LYS A 116 4.01 -7.47 10.65
CA LYS A 116 5.13 -8.34 10.26
C LYS A 116 4.68 -9.76 9.96
N ALA A 117 3.83 -10.35 10.80
CA ALA A 117 3.31 -11.69 10.56
C ALA A 117 2.52 -11.79 9.24
N ALA A 118 1.66 -10.80 8.97
CA ALA A 118 0.88 -10.72 7.74
C ALA A 118 1.73 -10.46 6.47
N ILE A 119 2.89 -9.81 6.60
CA ILE A 119 3.84 -9.70 5.48
C ILE A 119 4.53 -11.05 5.27
N LYS A 120 5.07 -11.64 6.34
CA LYS A 120 5.85 -12.88 6.29
C LYS A 120 5.07 -14.07 5.73
N ASP A 121 3.78 -14.15 6.00
CA ASP A 121 2.90 -15.21 5.48
C ASP A 121 2.34 -14.92 4.07
N GLY A 122 2.67 -13.77 3.47
CA GLY A 122 2.22 -13.37 2.13
C GLY A 122 0.75 -12.94 2.04
N SER A 123 0.03 -12.86 3.15
CA SER A 123 -1.39 -12.47 3.15
C SER A 123 -1.59 -10.97 2.97
N PHE A 124 -0.62 -10.17 3.44
CA PHE A 124 -0.66 -8.70 3.50
C PHE A 124 -1.93 -8.14 4.14
N LYS A 125 -2.56 -8.89 5.04
CA LYS A 125 -3.78 -8.48 5.74
C LYS A 125 -3.59 -7.14 6.46
N GLY A 126 -4.59 -6.30 6.37
CA GLY A 126 -4.60 -4.92 6.83
C GLY A 126 -3.80 -3.95 5.96
N MET A 127 -3.14 -4.38 4.88
CA MET A 127 -2.23 -3.55 4.07
C MET A 127 -2.61 -3.59 2.58
N PHE A 128 -2.59 -2.40 1.96
CA PHE A 128 -2.94 -2.13 0.57
C PHE A 128 -1.94 -1.15 -0.05
N LEU A 129 -1.93 -1.09 -1.38
CA LEU A 129 -1.09 -0.16 -2.12
C LEU A 129 -1.28 1.28 -1.64
N GLY A 130 -0.17 1.98 -1.44
CA GLY A 130 -0.15 3.38 -1.03
C GLY A 130 -0.46 3.61 0.44
N ASP A 131 -0.80 2.59 1.23
CA ASP A 131 -0.79 2.73 2.69
C ASP A 131 0.60 3.08 3.19
N TYR A 132 0.68 3.65 4.40
CA TYR A 132 1.94 4.20 4.88
C TYR A 132 2.05 4.20 6.40
N TRP A 133 3.28 4.26 6.90
CA TRP A 133 3.56 4.58 8.30
C TRP A 133 4.07 6.01 8.42
N SER A 134 3.79 6.64 9.55
CA SER A 134 4.38 7.93 9.95
C SER A 134 5.39 7.70 11.07
N ILE A 135 6.65 7.43 10.73
CA ILE A 135 7.71 7.05 11.69
C ILE A 135 8.78 8.15 11.72
N GLY A 136 9.06 8.70 12.90
CA GLY A 136 10.08 9.73 13.08
C GLY A 136 9.81 11.01 12.27
N GLY A 137 8.54 11.38 12.09
CA GLY A 137 8.13 12.56 11.30
C GLY A 137 8.20 12.36 9.79
N ARG A 138 8.43 11.14 9.30
CA ARG A 138 8.50 10.82 7.88
C ARG A 138 7.40 9.85 7.48
N ILE A 139 6.87 10.04 6.27
CA ILE A 139 5.93 9.12 5.64
C ILE A 139 6.71 8.03 4.90
N TRP A 140 6.45 6.78 5.24
CA TRP A 140 7.02 5.58 4.61
C TRP A 140 5.90 4.81 3.93
N ARG A 141 5.88 4.84 2.60
CA ARG A 141 4.74 4.39 1.80
C ARG A 141 5.01 3.05 1.13
N ILE A 142 3.99 2.20 1.11
CA ILE A 142 3.96 0.97 0.32
C ILE A 142 3.84 1.37 -1.15
N VAL A 143 4.92 1.15 -1.90
CA VAL A 143 4.98 1.44 -3.34
C VAL A 143 4.74 0.20 -4.22
N ASP A 144 4.93 -0.99 -3.65
CA ASP A 144 4.69 -2.28 -4.32
C ASP A 144 4.62 -3.42 -3.28
N MET A 145 4.28 -4.63 -3.71
CA MET A 145 4.23 -5.87 -2.93
C MET A 145 4.86 -7.00 -3.74
N ASP A 146 5.73 -7.80 -3.11
CA ASP A 146 6.39 -8.96 -3.71
C ASP A 146 7.12 -8.69 -5.04
N TYR A 147 7.58 -7.46 -5.25
CA TYR A 147 8.18 -7.01 -6.49
C TYR A 147 9.43 -7.80 -6.90
N TRP A 148 10.25 -8.20 -5.93
CA TRP A 148 11.46 -9.01 -6.16
C TRP A 148 11.25 -10.51 -5.90
N TYR A 149 10.01 -10.97 -5.68
CA TYR A 149 9.73 -12.37 -5.41
C TYR A 149 10.16 -13.24 -6.61
N ASN A 150 10.83 -14.35 -6.35
CA ASN A 150 11.46 -15.23 -7.35
C ASN A 150 12.46 -14.52 -8.29
N CYS A 151 13.06 -13.41 -7.87
CA CYS A 151 14.12 -12.73 -8.62
C CYS A 151 15.50 -12.97 -8.00
N GLY A 152 16.56 -12.64 -8.75
CA GLY A 152 17.95 -12.79 -8.32
C GLY A 152 18.73 -13.88 -9.06
N ASP A 153 20.07 -13.88 -8.95
CA ASP A 153 20.92 -15.05 -9.24
C ASP A 153 20.71 -16.18 -8.23
N THR A 154 20.24 -15.82 -7.04
CA THR A 154 19.65 -16.75 -6.07
C THR A 154 18.21 -16.34 -5.80
N THR A 155 17.30 -17.31 -5.74
CA THR A 155 15.87 -17.06 -5.57
C THR A 155 15.55 -16.32 -4.26
N PHE A 156 14.87 -15.19 -4.37
CA PHE A 156 14.29 -14.47 -3.23
C PHE A 156 12.82 -14.86 -3.01
N THR A 157 12.52 -15.65 -1.97
CA THR A 157 11.17 -16.19 -1.68
C THR A 157 10.53 -15.63 -0.41
N SER A 158 11.15 -14.62 0.19
CA SER A 158 10.55 -13.94 1.35
C SER A 158 9.50 -12.96 0.86
N HIS A 159 8.28 -13.10 1.35
CA HIS A 159 7.22 -12.14 1.10
C HIS A 159 7.61 -10.77 1.68
N HIS A 160 7.35 -9.71 0.93
CA HIS A 160 7.78 -8.36 1.30
C HIS A 160 6.87 -7.26 0.75
N LEU A 161 6.80 -6.18 1.50
CA LEU A 161 6.37 -4.89 0.98
C LEU A 161 7.56 -4.16 0.40
N VAL A 162 7.35 -3.41 -0.69
CA VAL A 162 8.34 -2.46 -1.19
C VAL A 162 8.00 -1.08 -0.65
N ILE A 163 8.95 -0.47 0.05
CA ILE A 163 8.75 0.80 0.74
C ILE A 163 9.64 1.87 0.12
N MET A 164 9.09 3.09 0.01
CA MET A 164 9.86 4.31 -0.23
C MET A 164 9.38 5.40 0.73
N PRO A 165 10.27 6.30 1.19
CA PRO A 165 9.82 7.53 1.83
C PRO A 165 9.11 8.42 0.81
N ASP A 166 8.14 9.24 1.23
CA ASP A 166 7.47 10.18 0.31
C ASP A 166 8.41 11.29 -0.18
N GLU A 167 9.35 11.70 0.68
CA GLU A 167 10.36 12.74 0.41
C GLU A 167 11.77 12.14 0.41
N ALA A 168 12.74 12.83 -0.21
CA ALA A 168 14.15 12.47 -0.04
C ALA A 168 14.56 12.56 1.43
N LEU A 169 15.44 11.64 1.84
CA LEU A 169 15.95 11.62 3.21
C LEU A 169 16.92 12.77 3.47
N TYR A 170 17.72 13.10 2.45
CA TYR A 170 18.72 14.16 2.39
C TYR A 170 19.19 14.34 0.94
N ASN A 171 20.00 15.37 0.67
CA ASN A 171 20.67 15.55 -0.62
C ASN A 171 22.13 15.11 -0.53
N ALA A 172 22.63 14.48 -1.59
CA ALA A 172 24.04 14.13 -1.73
C ALA A 172 24.44 14.06 -3.22
N GLN A 173 25.73 14.04 -3.48
CA GLN A 173 26.28 13.81 -4.80
C GLN A 173 26.40 12.32 -5.13
N MET A 174 26.36 11.98 -6.42
CA MET A 174 26.77 10.65 -6.88
C MET A 174 28.27 10.44 -6.72
N ASN A 175 29.07 11.43 -7.12
CA ASN A 175 30.53 11.49 -6.99
C ASN A 175 31.00 12.92 -6.69
N THR A 176 32.26 13.12 -6.31
CA THR A 176 32.79 14.48 -6.07
C THR A 176 33.05 15.27 -7.34
N THR A 177 33.27 14.58 -8.46
CA THR A 177 33.43 15.15 -9.81
C THR A 177 32.47 14.47 -10.79
N ASN A 178 32.26 15.08 -11.96
CA ASN A 178 31.40 14.55 -13.02
C ASN A 178 32.04 13.36 -13.73
N ILE A 179 32.18 12.25 -13.01
CA ILE A 179 32.67 10.97 -13.50
C ILE A 179 31.70 9.85 -13.11
N THR A 180 31.63 8.81 -13.92
CA THR A 180 30.83 7.59 -13.65
C THR A 180 31.68 6.33 -13.63
N THR A 181 33.02 6.47 -13.58
CA THR A 181 33.97 5.36 -13.50
C THR A 181 33.60 4.39 -12.38
N GLY A 182 33.53 3.09 -12.70
CA GLY A 182 33.09 2.05 -11.77
C GLY A 182 31.57 1.93 -11.63
N GLY A 183 30.79 2.69 -12.41
CA GLY A 183 29.33 2.60 -12.41
C GLY A 183 28.69 3.06 -11.11
N TYR A 184 27.48 2.57 -10.85
CA TYR A 184 26.74 2.87 -9.64
C TYR A 184 27.47 2.34 -8.40
N VAL A 185 27.93 1.09 -8.44
CA VAL A 185 28.64 0.45 -7.32
C VAL A 185 29.98 1.15 -7.02
N GLY A 186 30.63 1.68 -8.05
CA GLY A 186 31.87 2.44 -7.93
C GLY A 186 31.69 3.85 -7.35
N SER A 187 30.46 4.37 -7.33
CA SER A 187 30.17 5.75 -6.92
C SER A 187 30.38 6.00 -5.43
N GLU A 188 30.65 7.26 -5.08
CA GLU A 188 30.66 7.72 -3.69
C GLU A 188 29.27 7.59 -3.05
N MET A 189 28.19 7.69 -3.85
CA MET A 189 26.84 7.42 -3.38
C MET A 189 26.71 6.03 -2.80
N TYR A 190 27.07 5.00 -3.56
CA TYR A 190 26.95 3.62 -3.13
C TYR A 190 27.90 3.30 -1.95
N LYS A 191 29.14 3.77 -2.03
CA LYS A 191 30.19 3.46 -1.04
C LYS A 191 30.03 4.20 0.29
N LYS A 192 29.52 5.43 0.26
CA LYS A 192 29.50 6.30 1.45
C LYS A 192 28.15 6.94 1.68
N ASN A 193 27.58 7.61 0.68
CA ASN A 193 26.42 8.47 0.96
C ASN A 193 25.17 7.66 1.30
N LEU A 194 24.97 6.47 0.74
CA LEU A 194 23.86 5.57 1.08
C LEU A 194 23.93 5.02 2.52
N ALA A 195 25.09 5.06 3.18
CA ALA A 195 25.20 4.58 4.57
C ALA A 195 24.26 5.37 5.51
N ASN A 196 24.06 6.67 5.25
CA ASN A 196 23.13 7.47 6.04
C ASN A 196 21.67 7.04 5.81
N ALA A 197 21.26 6.81 4.56
CA ALA A 197 19.93 6.27 4.24
C ALA A 197 19.72 4.89 4.92
N LYS A 198 20.75 4.03 4.90
CA LYS A 198 20.72 2.73 5.57
C LYS A 198 20.47 2.88 7.07
N THR A 199 21.14 3.82 7.75
CA THR A 199 20.90 4.11 9.17
C THR A 199 19.48 4.58 9.44
N ILE A 200 18.97 5.55 8.66
CA ILE A 200 17.63 6.11 8.85
C ILE A 200 16.55 5.05 8.65
N VAL A 201 16.65 4.26 7.58
CA VAL A 201 15.66 3.21 7.26
C VAL A 201 15.70 2.10 8.31
N ASN A 202 16.88 1.63 8.72
CA ASN A 202 16.97 0.59 9.74
C ASN A 202 16.46 1.05 11.11
N ALA A 203 16.59 2.34 11.44
CA ALA A 203 15.98 2.90 12.64
C ALA A 203 14.45 2.87 12.59
N ALA A 204 13.85 3.05 11.41
CA ALA A 204 12.40 3.02 11.19
C ALA A 204 11.83 1.59 11.12
N PHE A 205 12.55 0.65 10.50
CA PHE A 205 12.11 -0.72 10.23
C PHE A 205 13.04 -1.77 10.86
N GLN A 206 13.35 -1.59 12.15
CA GLN A 206 14.34 -2.38 12.90
C GLN A 206 14.22 -3.88 12.66
N GLY A 207 15.27 -4.45 12.03
CA GLY A 207 15.39 -5.89 11.74
C GLY A 207 14.37 -6.45 10.75
N SER A 208 13.61 -5.60 10.05
CA SER A 208 12.57 -6.01 9.10
C SER A 208 12.93 -5.66 7.65
N VAL A 209 14.05 -4.95 7.43
CA VAL A 209 14.59 -4.72 6.09
C VAL A 209 15.22 -6.02 5.59
N LEU A 210 14.78 -6.50 4.44
CA LEU A 210 15.30 -7.71 3.84
C LEU A 210 16.45 -7.41 2.89
N THR A 211 17.20 -8.44 2.54
CA THR A 211 18.24 -8.38 1.52
C THR A 211 17.84 -9.31 0.38
N HIS A 212 17.90 -8.81 -0.85
CA HIS A 212 17.74 -9.58 -2.07
C HIS A 212 18.98 -9.44 -2.94
N ARG A 213 19.05 -10.23 -4.01
CA ARG A 213 20.11 -10.12 -5.00
C ARG A 213 19.70 -9.16 -6.11
N GLU A 214 20.54 -8.18 -6.39
CA GLU A 214 20.33 -7.22 -7.48
C GLU A 214 21.55 -7.21 -8.40
N HIS A 215 21.29 -7.17 -9.70
CA HIS A 215 22.34 -6.96 -10.68
C HIS A 215 22.60 -5.45 -10.84
N LEU A 216 23.77 -4.99 -10.40
CA LEU A 216 24.13 -3.58 -10.38
C LEU A 216 25.34 -3.28 -11.28
N CYS A 217 25.31 -2.11 -11.92
CA CYS A 217 26.39 -1.61 -12.76
C CYS A 217 27.65 -1.32 -11.93
N ASN A 218 28.77 -1.94 -12.30
CA ASN A 218 30.07 -1.83 -11.63
C ASN A 218 31.20 -1.35 -12.55
N ALA A 219 30.91 -1.08 -13.83
CA ALA A 219 31.89 -0.57 -14.77
C ALA A 219 31.24 0.29 -15.86
N VAL A 220 31.98 1.31 -16.31
CA VAL A 220 31.59 2.21 -17.41
C VAL A 220 32.75 2.31 -18.38
N ALA A 221 32.47 2.14 -19.67
CA ALA A 221 33.43 2.33 -20.75
C ALA A 221 32.80 3.19 -21.85
N ASN A 222 33.53 4.19 -22.35
CA ASN A 222 33.03 5.12 -23.37
C ASN A 222 31.67 5.76 -23.02
N GLY A 223 31.48 6.06 -21.73
CA GLY A 223 30.23 6.63 -21.20
C GLY A 223 29.04 5.68 -21.16
N LYS A 224 29.25 4.39 -21.44
CA LYS A 224 28.22 3.34 -21.45
C LYS A 224 28.41 2.39 -20.28
N GLN A 225 27.32 1.93 -19.66
CA GLN A 225 27.35 0.80 -18.73
C GLN A 225 27.96 -0.43 -19.43
N SER A 226 29.14 -0.86 -18.98
CA SER A 226 29.92 -1.91 -19.65
C SER A 226 30.06 -3.19 -18.82
N GLY A 227 29.74 -3.13 -17.52
CA GLY A 227 29.79 -4.27 -16.64
C GLY A 227 28.80 -4.16 -15.48
N GLY A 228 28.43 -5.31 -14.95
CA GLY A 228 27.61 -5.44 -13.77
C GLY A 228 27.85 -6.79 -13.12
N ALA A 229 27.43 -6.90 -11.87
CA ALA A 229 27.50 -8.12 -11.09
C ALA A 229 26.32 -8.19 -10.11
N TRP A 230 26.12 -9.36 -9.52
CA TRP A 230 25.12 -9.58 -8.50
C TRP A 230 25.63 -9.16 -7.12
N PHE A 231 24.88 -8.32 -6.44
CA PHE A 231 25.17 -7.81 -5.10
C PHE A 231 24.01 -8.10 -4.15
N ASP A 232 24.35 -8.18 -2.87
CA ASP A 232 23.37 -8.13 -1.79
C ASP A 232 22.88 -6.68 -1.67
N SER A 233 21.59 -6.50 -1.94
CA SER A 233 20.92 -5.20 -1.91
C SER A 233 19.78 -5.24 -0.91
N SER A 234 19.79 -4.26 -0.02
CA SER A 234 18.75 -4.06 0.99
C SER A 234 18.11 -2.69 0.87
N ILE A 235 18.91 -1.65 0.66
CA ILE A 235 18.46 -0.26 0.55
C ILE A 235 19.27 0.39 -0.56
N GLU A 236 18.62 0.68 -1.67
CA GLU A 236 19.25 1.18 -2.89
C GLU A 236 18.49 2.38 -3.44
N LEU A 237 19.12 3.13 -4.34
CA LEU A 237 18.38 4.08 -5.17
C LEU A 237 17.53 3.31 -6.21
N PRO A 238 16.30 3.77 -6.53
CA PRO A 238 15.47 3.14 -7.53
C PRO A 238 16.08 3.29 -8.94
N SER A 239 15.68 2.43 -9.87
CA SER A 239 16.01 2.57 -11.29
C SER A 239 14.97 3.39 -12.05
N GLU A 240 15.31 3.82 -13.26
CA GLU A 240 14.38 4.42 -14.23
C GLU A 240 13.17 3.52 -14.47
N ILE A 241 13.37 2.20 -14.56
CA ILE A 241 12.28 1.24 -14.74
C ILE A 241 11.33 1.26 -13.55
N MET A 242 11.83 1.29 -12.32
CA MET A 242 10.96 1.35 -11.13
C MET A 242 10.11 2.61 -11.11
N MET A 243 10.67 3.75 -11.53
CA MET A 243 9.98 5.04 -11.49
C MET A 243 9.01 5.24 -12.66
N TYR A 244 9.42 4.88 -13.88
CA TYR A 244 8.72 5.23 -15.13
C TYR A 244 8.33 4.03 -16.01
N GLY A 245 8.68 2.81 -15.61
CA GLY A 245 8.39 1.59 -16.37
C GLY A 245 9.31 1.34 -17.56
N HIS A 246 10.28 2.23 -17.82
CA HIS A 246 11.18 2.13 -18.94
C HIS A 246 12.52 2.85 -18.66
N ILE A 247 13.59 2.39 -19.31
CA ILE A 247 14.92 3.02 -19.29
C ILE A 247 14.93 4.18 -20.28
N HIS A 248 14.95 5.44 -19.84
CA HIS A 248 14.90 6.59 -20.74
C HIS A 248 16.28 7.02 -21.21
N PHE A 249 17.29 6.89 -20.36
CA PHE A 249 18.65 7.37 -20.63
C PHE A 249 19.73 6.28 -20.69
N GLY A 250 19.40 5.05 -20.32
CA GLY A 250 20.36 3.94 -20.41
C GLY A 250 20.80 3.64 -21.84
N ASN A 251 21.89 2.88 -21.94
CA ASN A 251 22.53 2.50 -23.20
C ASN A 251 21.52 1.90 -24.21
N ALA A 252 21.38 2.52 -25.38
CA ALA A 252 20.70 1.92 -26.51
C ALA A 252 21.54 0.81 -27.15
N SER A 253 20.89 -0.25 -27.63
CA SER A 253 21.56 -1.29 -28.43
C SER A 253 21.94 -0.70 -29.80
N ASP A 254 23.22 -0.79 -30.16
CA ASP A 254 23.76 -0.24 -31.41
C ASP A 254 24.21 -1.32 -32.41
N GLY A 255 23.91 -2.59 -32.11
CA GLY A 255 24.30 -3.74 -32.93
C GLY A 255 25.76 -4.18 -32.77
N ASN A 256 26.60 -3.39 -32.10
CA ASN A 256 28.02 -3.71 -31.89
C ASN A 256 28.33 -4.10 -30.45
N THR A 257 27.63 -3.51 -29.48
CA THR A 257 27.80 -3.80 -28.06
C THR A 257 26.47 -4.18 -27.45
N ILE A 258 26.44 -5.25 -26.63
CA ILE A 258 25.27 -5.59 -25.82
C ILE A 258 25.26 -4.69 -24.57
N PRO A 259 24.25 -3.83 -24.38
CA PRO A 259 24.15 -3.00 -23.19
C PRO A 259 24.08 -3.82 -21.90
N ASN A 260 24.91 -3.50 -20.89
CA ASN A 260 24.81 -4.10 -19.57
C ASN A 260 23.72 -3.39 -18.73
N ILE A 261 22.47 -3.50 -19.18
CA ILE A 261 21.28 -2.89 -18.55
C ILE A 261 20.39 -3.94 -17.86
N TYR A 262 20.98 -5.08 -17.50
CA TYR A 262 20.29 -6.17 -16.81
C TYR A 262 19.88 -5.73 -15.40
N THR A 263 18.63 -5.97 -15.03
CA THR A 263 18.12 -5.70 -13.69
C THR A 263 16.94 -6.60 -13.34
N THR A 264 16.78 -6.91 -12.06
CA THR A 264 15.57 -7.57 -11.55
C THR A 264 14.41 -6.59 -11.34
N SER A 265 14.72 -5.30 -11.29
CA SER A 265 13.73 -4.22 -11.25
C SER A 265 13.11 -3.96 -12.61
N LYS A 266 12.28 -4.92 -13.03
CA LYS A 266 11.83 -5.14 -14.42
C LYS A 266 10.51 -4.45 -14.80
N THR A 267 9.78 -3.87 -13.85
CA THR A 267 8.53 -3.13 -14.14
C THR A 267 8.45 -1.83 -13.36
N GLN A 268 7.57 -0.92 -13.77
CA GLN A 268 7.22 0.21 -12.91
C GLN A 268 6.67 -0.30 -11.57
N LEU A 269 6.99 0.41 -10.49
CA LEU A 269 6.40 0.15 -9.19
C LEU A 269 4.90 0.40 -9.24
N ALA A 270 4.12 -0.48 -8.63
CA ALA A 270 2.66 -0.47 -8.71
C ALA A 270 2.04 0.88 -8.34
N LEU A 271 2.55 1.54 -7.30
CA LEU A 271 2.02 2.83 -6.87
C LEU A 271 2.18 3.89 -7.97
N PHE A 272 3.28 3.85 -8.71
CA PHE A 272 3.55 4.84 -9.75
C PHE A 272 2.75 4.56 -11.03
N MET A 273 2.33 3.31 -11.26
CA MET A 273 1.33 2.98 -12.29
C MET A 273 -0.07 3.46 -11.90
N VAL A 274 -0.50 3.18 -10.67
CA VAL A 274 -1.89 3.46 -10.20
C VAL A 274 -2.08 4.93 -9.81
N CYS A 275 -1.05 5.57 -9.25
CA CYS A 275 -1.08 6.93 -8.74
C CYS A 275 0.24 7.66 -9.10
N PRO A 276 0.45 8.02 -10.37
CA PRO A 276 1.71 8.60 -10.86
C PRO A 276 2.13 9.90 -10.16
N ARG A 277 1.21 10.59 -9.49
CA ARG A 277 1.52 11.76 -8.65
C ARG A 277 2.54 11.49 -7.54
N PHE A 278 2.77 10.24 -7.14
CA PHE A 278 3.77 9.89 -6.11
C PHE A 278 5.19 9.72 -6.65
N ILE A 279 5.38 9.76 -7.98
CA ILE A 279 6.72 9.70 -8.59
C ILE A 279 7.58 10.87 -8.10
N THR A 280 7.00 12.07 -8.00
CA THR A 280 7.66 13.29 -7.53
C THR A 280 6.78 14.07 -6.55
N ASP A 281 7.38 14.66 -5.54
CA ASP A 281 6.75 15.64 -4.64
C ASP A 281 7.05 17.10 -5.06
N ARG A 282 7.81 17.26 -6.14
CA ARG A 282 8.36 18.52 -6.68
C ARG A 282 9.33 19.29 -5.78
N SER A 283 9.62 18.79 -4.58
CA SER A 283 10.47 19.52 -3.63
C SER A 283 11.96 19.43 -3.99
N HIS A 284 12.34 18.40 -4.76
CA HIS A 284 13.71 18.18 -5.22
C HIS A 284 13.75 17.33 -6.50
N ALA A 285 14.90 17.35 -7.18
CA ALA A 285 15.27 16.26 -8.08
C ALA A 285 15.88 15.13 -7.27
N GLN A 286 15.62 13.87 -7.63
CA GLN A 286 16.08 12.69 -6.89
C GLN A 286 16.91 11.77 -7.78
N TRP A 287 17.96 11.21 -7.22
CA TRP A 287 18.87 10.31 -7.92
C TRP A 287 18.23 8.96 -8.22
N LEU A 288 18.56 8.43 -9.41
CA LEU A 288 18.36 7.05 -9.80
C LEU A 288 19.72 6.36 -9.95
N ARG A 289 19.74 5.04 -9.85
CA ARG A 289 21.01 4.27 -9.93
C ARG A 289 21.58 4.15 -11.35
N ASP A 290 20.83 4.55 -12.37
CA ASP A 290 21.19 4.32 -13.76
C ASP A 290 22.26 5.32 -14.24
N VAL A 291 23.30 4.79 -14.90
CA VAL A 291 24.37 5.60 -15.53
C VAL A 291 23.91 6.02 -16.92
N VAL A 292 24.08 7.29 -17.24
CA VAL A 292 23.64 7.87 -18.52
C VAL A 292 24.80 8.19 -19.44
N SER A 293 25.93 8.64 -18.88
CA SER A 293 27.12 8.98 -19.67
C SER A 293 28.40 8.79 -18.85
N SER A 294 29.55 9.23 -19.38
CA SER A 294 30.82 9.28 -18.63
C SER A 294 30.79 10.28 -17.46
N ALA A 295 29.77 11.15 -17.40
CA ALA A 295 29.69 12.26 -16.45
C ALA A 295 28.37 12.32 -15.65
N THR A 296 27.31 11.62 -16.09
CA THR A 296 25.94 11.83 -15.59
C THR A 296 25.25 10.53 -15.16
N PHE A 297 24.37 10.67 -14.15
CA PHE A 297 23.42 9.65 -13.71
C PHE A 297 21.99 10.12 -13.97
N ALA A 298 21.06 9.17 -14.04
CA ALA A 298 19.64 9.46 -14.22
C ALA A 298 19.04 10.06 -12.94
N ILE A 299 18.03 10.91 -13.12
CA ILE A 299 17.25 11.52 -12.06
C ILE A 299 15.77 11.54 -12.44
N VAL A 300 14.91 11.60 -11.42
CA VAL A 300 13.58 12.20 -11.56
C VAL A 300 13.72 13.68 -11.28
N ALA A 301 13.38 14.53 -12.24
CA ALA A 301 13.43 15.97 -12.07
C ALA A 301 12.32 16.47 -11.13
N SER A 302 12.50 17.65 -10.54
CA SER A 302 11.50 18.28 -9.65
C SER A 302 10.20 18.66 -10.36
N ASN A 303 10.19 18.71 -11.68
CA ASN A 303 8.95 18.87 -12.46
C ASN A 303 8.30 17.52 -12.83
N GLY A 304 8.87 16.39 -12.40
CA GLY A 304 8.38 15.03 -12.64
C GLY A 304 8.91 14.36 -13.91
N GLY A 305 9.66 15.09 -14.74
CA GLY A 305 10.24 14.54 -15.97
C GLY A 305 11.43 13.63 -15.73
N THR A 306 11.67 12.71 -16.66
CA THR A 306 12.92 11.95 -16.75
C THR A 306 14.05 12.90 -17.14
N LEU A 307 15.12 12.98 -16.35
CA LEU A 307 16.30 13.79 -16.69
C LEU A 307 17.59 13.05 -16.31
N CYS A 308 18.74 13.59 -16.67
CA CYS A 308 20.03 13.18 -16.15
C CYS A 308 20.78 14.39 -15.61
N ASN A 309 21.68 14.18 -14.67
CA ASN A 309 22.45 15.27 -14.09
C ASN A 309 23.91 14.87 -13.81
N GLY A 310 24.79 15.87 -13.78
CA GLY A 310 26.22 15.67 -13.50
C GLY A 310 26.44 14.99 -12.15
N ALA A 311 27.32 14.00 -12.09
CA ALA A 311 27.53 13.20 -10.88
C ALA A 311 27.95 14.02 -9.65
N SER A 312 28.54 15.21 -9.84
CA SER A 312 28.91 16.13 -8.75
C SER A 312 27.80 17.03 -8.25
N ASN A 313 26.62 17.00 -8.86
CA ASN A 313 25.49 17.80 -8.38
C ASN A 313 24.87 17.17 -7.14
N SER A 314 24.26 18.00 -6.29
CA SER A 314 23.57 17.53 -5.09
C SER A 314 22.08 17.34 -5.40
N CYS A 315 21.60 16.10 -5.30
CA CYS A 315 20.18 15.76 -5.51
C CYS A 315 19.69 14.81 -4.40
N GLY A 316 18.37 14.67 -4.31
CA GLY A 316 17.72 13.91 -3.25
C GLY A 316 18.03 12.42 -3.29
N VAL A 317 18.28 11.86 -2.11
CA VAL A 317 18.44 10.43 -1.86
C VAL A 317 17.12 9.89 -1.34
N ARG A 318 16.36 9.24 -2.22
CA ARG A 318 15.06 8.63 -1.91
C ARG A 318 15.15 7.12 -2.22
N PRO A 319 15.55 6.30 -1.23
CA PRO A 319 15.81 4.90 -1.47
C PRO A 319 14.52 4.08 -1.59
N VAL A 320 14.66 2.88 -2.15
CA VAL A 320 13.65 1.83 -2.21
C VAL A 320 14.19 0.56 -1.54
N PHE A 321 13.35 -0.14 -0.78
CA PHE A 321 13.79 -1.29 0.00
C PHE A 321 12.64 -2.27 0.32
N PRO A 322 12.92 -3.58 0.44
CA PRO A 322 11.95 -4.57 0.88
C PRO A 322 11.84 -4.61 2.42
N VAL A 323 10.62 -4.70 2.91
CA VAL A 323 10.30 -4.93 4.32
C VAL A 323 9.49 -6.22 4.47
N GLY A 324 9.90 -7.12 5.35
CA GLY A 324 9.17 -8.36 5.68
C GLY A 324 9.55 -9.00 6.99
#